data_AF-A0A2S6T1K7-F1
#
_entry.id   AF-A0A2S6T1K7-F1
#
_cell.length_a   1.000
_cell.length_b   1.000
_cell.length_c   1.000
_cell.angle_alpha   90.00
_cell.angle_beta   90.00
_cell.angle_gamma   90.00
#
_symmetry.space_group_name_H-M   'P 1'
#
loop_
_entity.id
_entity.type
_entity.pdbx_description
1 polymer ?
#
loop_
_entity_poly.entity_id
_entity_poly.type
_entity_poly.pdbx_seq_one_letter_code
_entity_poly.pdbx_strand_id
1 'polypeptide(L)'
;MVLYTNTEKEKIFNKLNTTNQKMERRELLIKQLKEFQEEHRDLDTILIQLQEKQTIDFVQIKRLKKRKLLLKDKIRSLKNKIEPDIIA
;
A
#
# COMPACT_ATOMS: atom_id res chain seq x y z
N MET A 1 -43.53 20.93 -19.25
CA MET A 1 -42.90 20.65 -17.94
C MET A 1 -43.20 19.17 -17.66
N VAL A 2 -42.34 18.16 -17.85
CA VAL A 2 -40.93 17.98 -17.46
C VAL A 2 -40.30 16.94 -18.43
N LEU A 3 -39.27 17.32 -19.20
CA LEU A 3 -38.45 16.39 -20.01
C LEU A 3 -36.94 16.56 -19.74
N TYR A 4 -36.58 16.83 -18.48
CA TYR A 4 -35.19 17.13 -18.07
C TYR A 4 -34.54 16.07 -17.15
N THR A 5 -35.15 14.90 -16.93
CA THR A 5 -34.74 14.01 -15.81
C THR A 5 -33.95 12.76 -16.20
N ASN A 6 -33.77 12.45 -17.49
CA ASN A 6 -33.06 11.22 -17.90
C ASN A 6 -31.53 11.41 -17.95
N THR A 7 -31.04 12.50 -18.55
CA THR A 7 -29.61 12.77 -18.72
C THR A 7 -28.89 13.03 -17.38
N GLU A 8 -29.56 13.68 -16.43
CA GLU A 8 -29.01 13.91 -15.08
C GLU A 8 -28.93 12.60 -14.27
N LYS A 9 -29.91 11.71 -14.40
CA LYS A 9 -29.88 10.37 -13.77
C LYS A 9 -28.72 9.51 -14.31
N GLU A 10 -28.49 9.50 -15.62
CA GLU A 10 -27.36 8.78 -16.22
C GLU A 10 -26.00 9.33 -15.78
N LYS A 11 -25.84 10.67 -15.69
CA LYS A 11 -24.61 11.29 -15.19
C LYS A 11 -24.34 10.92 -13.72
N ILE A 12 -25.36 10.98 -12.87
CA ILE A 12 -25.25 10.62 -11.45
C ILE A 12 -24.88 9.14 -11.31
N PHE A 13 -25.55 8.24 -12.05
CA PHE A 13 -25.25 6.81 -12.06
C PHE A 13 -23.82 6.51 -12.50
N ASN A 14 -23.35 7.12 -13.59
CA ASN A 14 -21.97 6.95 -14.06
C ASN A 14 -20.95 7.52 -13.07
N LYS A 15 -21.26 8.65 -12.42
CA LYS A 15 -20.42 9.25 -11.37
C LYS A 15 -20.32 8.34 -10.14
N LEU A 16 -21.43 7.75 -9.69
CA LEU A 16 -21.49 6.80 -8.58
C LEU A 16 -20.64 5.56 -8.89
N ASN A 17 -20.78 4.97 -10.07
CA ASN A 17 -19.98 3.81 -10.49
C ASN A 17 -18.48 4.11 -10.52
N THR A 18 -18.10 5.26 -11.07
CA THR A 18 -16.69 5.70 -11.11
C THR A 18 -16.13 5.93 -9.70
N THR A 19 -16.96 6.45 -8.79
CA THR A 19 -16.57 6.70 -7.40
C THR A 19 -16.39 5.38 -6.64
N ASN A 20 -17.31 4.42 -6.81
CA ASN A 20 -17.21 3.09 -6.20
C ASN A 20 -15.95 2.35 -6.66
N GLN A 21 -15.66 2.34 -7.96
CA GLN A 21 -14.42 1.74 -8.48
C GLN A 21 -13.16 2.41 -7.91
N LYS A 22 -13.18 3.73 -7.73
CA LYS A 22 -12.06 4.46 -7.13
C LYS A 22 -11.89 4.09 -5.64
N MET A 23 -12.99 3.94 -4.90
CA MET A 23 -12.99 3.52 -3.50
C MET A 23 -12.47 2.10 -3.33
N GLU A 24 -12.97 1.14 -4.12
CA GLU A 24 -12.48 -0.25 -4.13
C GLU A 24 -10.98 -0.32 -4.44
N ARG A 25 -10.52 0.43 -5.45
CA ARG A 25 -9.09 0.51 -5.77
C ARG A 25 -8.27 1.06 -4.60
N ARG A 26 -8.78 2.07 -3.90
CA ARG A 26 -8.10 2.66 -2.73
C ARG A 26 -8.04 1.66 -1.57
N GLU A 27 -9.12 0.94 -1.31
CA GLU A 27 -9.16 -0.10 -0.27
C GLU A 27 -8.16 -1.23 -0.55
N LEU A 28 -8.08 -1.69 -1.80
CA LEU A 28 -7.08 -2.67 -2.23
C LEU A 28 -5.64 -2.19 -1.98
N LEU A 29 -5.34 -0.93 -2.30
CA LEU A 29 -4.02 -0.34 -2.05
C LEU A 29 -3.71 -0.23 -0.55
N ILE A 30 -4.70 0.13 0.28
CA ILE A 30 -4.55 0.20 1.73
C ILE A 30 -4.28 -1.20 2.31
N LYS A 31 -4.99 -2.23 1.82
CA LYS A 31 -4.76 -3.61 2.23
C LYS A 31 -3.34 -4.07 1.91
N GLN A 32 -2.89 -3.85 0.67
CA GLN A 32 -1.52 -4.16 0.25
C GLN A 32 -0.46 -3.40 1.06
N LEU A 33 -0.72 -2.13 1.38
CA LEU A 33 0.15 -1.32 2.22
C LEU A 33 0.32 -1.96 3.60
N LYS A 34 -0.78 -2.39 4.22
CA LYS A 34 -0.77 -3.04 5.53
C LYS A 34 0.01 -4.35 5.51
N GLU A 35 -0.20 -5.18 4.49
CA GLU A 35 0.54 -6.43 4.29
C GLU A 35 2.05 -6.20 4.22
N PHE A 36 2.50 -5.21 3.42
CA PHE A 36 3.93 -4.89 3.35
C PHE A 36 4.49 -4.29 4.65
N GLN A 37 3.69 -3.53 5.41
CA GLN A 37 4.10 -3.01 6.71
C GLN A 37 4.29 -4.13 7.73
N GLU A 38 3.38 -5.11 7.75
CA GLU A 38 3.49 -6.31 8.59
C GLU A 38 4.73 -7.13 8.21
N GLU A 39 4.91 -7.45 6.92
CA GLU A 39 6.10 -8.18 6.45
C GLU A 39 7.41 -7.44 6.81
N HIS A 40 7.43 -6.11 6.66
CA HIS A 40 8.59 -5.31 7.03
C HIS A 40 8.89 -5.37 8.53
N ARG A 41 7.86 -5.39 9.39
CA ARG A 41 8.00 -5.52 10.85
C ARG A 41 8.50 -6.91 11.25
N ASP A 42 7.99 -7.95 10.58
CA ASP A 42 8.42 -9.33 10.82
C ASP A 42 9.89 -9.53 10.43
N LEU A 43 10.32 -8.97 9.30
CA LEU A 43 11.73 -8.96 8.92
C LEU A 43 12.61 -8.27 9.96
N ASP A 44 12.13 -7.23 10.63
CA ASP A 44 12.89 -6.56 11.68
C ASP A 44 13.07 -7.44 12.91
N THR A 45 11.99 -8.10 13.32
CA THR A 45 12.01 -9.08 14.42
C THR A 45 13.00 -10.21 14.14
N ILE A 46 12.97 -10.77 12.93
CA ILE A 46 13.92 -11.81 12.50
C ILE A 46 15.35 -11.29 12.54
N LEU A 47 15.57 -10.04 12.12
CA LEU A 47 16.90 -9.46 12.08
C LEU A 47 17.49 -9.26 13.47
N ILE A 48 16.67 -8.81 14.44
CA ILE A 48 17.05 -8.70 15.85
C ILE A 48 17.43 -10.07 16.40
N GLN A 49 16.57 -11.09 16.21
CA GLN A 49 16.84 -12.45 16.65
C GLN A 49 18.13 -13.03 16.05
N LEU A 50 18.46 -12.72 14.79
CA LEU A 50 19.70 -13.15 14.16
C LEU A 50 20.94 -12.43 14.69
N GLN A 51 20.79 -11.19 15.15
CA GLN A 51 21.89 -10.43 15.76
C GLN A 51 22.22 -10.91 17.18
N GLU A 52 21.24 -11.46 17.90
CA GLU A 52 21.42 -12.01 19.25
C GLU A 52 22.07 -13.40 19.28
N LYS A 53 22.18 -14.08 18.12
CA LYS A 53 22.83 -15.39 18.04
C LYS A 53 24.35 -15.26 18.18
N GLN A 54 24.97 -16.20 18.92
CA GLN A 54 26.44 -16.29 19.07
C GLN A 54 27.19 -16.39 17.73
N THR A 55 26.57 -17.01 16.72
CA THR A 55 27.11 -17.12 15.36
C THR A 55 26.30 -16.26 14.41
N ILE A 56 26.89 -15.15 13.97
CA ILE A 56 26.27 -14.21 13.03
C ILE A 56 26.53 -14.66 11.59
N ASP A 57 25.46 -14.95 10.83
CA ASP A 57 25.53 -15.11 9.38
C ASP A 57 25.37 -13.75 8.69
N PHE A 58 26.50 -13.14 8.34
CA PHE A 58 26.53 -11.84 7.67
C PHE A 58 25.88 -11.85 6.29
N VAL A 59 25.91 -12.97 5.56
CA VAL A 59 25.30 -13.08 4.22
C VAL A 59 23.78 -13.08 4.35
N GLN A 60 23.25 -13.86 5.30
CA GLN A 60 21.83 -13.89 5.62
C GLN A 60 21.33 -12.50 6.05
N ILE A 61 22.03 -11.84 6.98
CA ILE A 61 21.67 -10.49 7.43
C ILE A 61 21.70 -9.50 6.26
N LYS A 62 22.72 -9.53 5.40
CA LYS A 62 22.80 -8.64 4.23
C LYS A 62 21.62 -8.83 3.28
N ARG A 63 21.21 -10.08 3.03
CA ARG A 63 20.03 -10.39 2.19
C ARG A 63 18.73 -9.88 2.82
N LEU A 64 18.55 -10.06 4.13
CA LEU A 64 17.38 -9.59 4.86
C LEU A 64 17.31 -8.06 4.90
N LYS A 65 18.42 -7.36 5.14
CA LYS A 65 18.49 -5.88 5.06
C LYS A 65 18.11 -5.37 3.67
N LYS A 66 18.60 -6.04 2.61
CA LYS A 66 18.23 -5.69 1.23
C LYS A 66 16.73 -5.86 0.98
N ARG A 67 16.14 -6.98 1.44
CA ARG A 67 14.68 -7.20 1.36
C ARG A 67 13.89 -6.15 2.13
N LYS A 68 14.31 -5.83 3.37
CA LYS A 68 13.71 -4.78 4.20
C LYS A 68 13.71 -3.42 3.50
N LEU A 69 14.82 -3.06 2.86
CA LEU A 69 14.92 -1.82 2.08
C LEU A 69 13.92 -1.79 0.91
N LEU A 70 13.83 -2.88 0.14
CA LEU A 70 12.88 -2.98 -0.97
C LEU A 70 11.43 -2.88 -0.52
N LEU A 71 11.06 -3.49 0.62
CA LEU A 71 9.73 -3.35 1.20
C LEU A 71 9.46 -1.91 1.63
N LYS A 72 10.43 -1.24 2.27
CA LYS A 72 10.32 0.18 2.64
C LYS A 72 10.06 1.06 1.41
N ASP A 73 10.76 0.82 0.30
CA ASP A 73 10.57 1.57 -0.94
C ASP A 73 9.19 1.31 -1.56
N LYS A 74 8.71 0.06 -1.55
CA LYS A 74 7.35 -0.30 -1.99
C LYS A 74 6.28 0.36 -1.13
N ILE A 75 6.44 0.34 0.20
CA ILE A 75 5.54 1.01 1.16
C ILE A 75 5.47 2.51 0.84
N ARG A 76 6.62 3.15 0.61
CA ARG A 76 6.67 4.57 0.24
C ARG A 76 5.94 4.84 -1.08
N SER A 77 6.18 4.02 -2.09
CA SER A 77 5.50 4.15 -3.39
C SER A 77 3.98 3.96 -3.26
N LEU A 78 3.51 2.98 -2.47
CA LEU A 78 2.08 2.76 -2.23
C LEU A 78 1.45 3.90 -1.43
N LYS A 79 2.12 4.40 -0.39
CA LYS A 79 1.65 5.57 0.36
C LYS A 79 1.46 6.78 -0.56
N ASN A 80 2.43 7.08 -1.41
CA ASN A 80 2.33 8.18 -2.38
C ASN A 80 1.17 8.00 -3.38
N LYS A 81 0.80 6.75 -3.71
CA LYS A 81 -0.36 6.47 -4.57
C LYS A 81 -1.70 6.65 -3.85
N ILE A 82 -1.74 6.41 -2.54
CA ILE A 82 -2.94 6.54 -1.71
C ILE A 82 -3.15 8.01 -1.28
N GLU A 83 -2.06 8.70 -0.97
CA GLU A 83 -2.01 10.10 -0.53
C GLU A 83 -1.14 10.92 -1.50
N PRO A 84 -1.66 11.30 -2.67
CA PRO A 84 -0.89 12.04 -3.67
C PRO A 84 -0.49 13.48 -3.26
N ASP A 85 -0.82 13.94 -2.04
CA ASP A 85 -0.83 15.37 -1.66
C ASP A 85 0.11 15.78 -0.51
N ILE A 86 1.10 14.96 -0.13
CA ILE A 86 1.95 15.26 1.05
C ILE A 86 3.46 15.42 0.72
N ILE A 87 3.87 15.25 -0.54
CA ILE A 87 5.30 15.35 -0.96
C ILE A 87 5.45 16.29 -2.17
N ALA A 88 4.98 17.53 -2.03
CA ALA A 88 5.35 18.67 -2.87
C ALA A 88 6.32 19.60 -2.11
#